data_AF-A0A931UUJ8-F1
#
_entry.id   AF-A0A931UUJ8-F1
#
_cell.length_a   1.000
_cell.length_b   1.000
_cell.length_c   1.000
_cell.angle_alpha   90.00
_cell.angle_beta   90.00
_cell.angle_gamma   90.00
#
_symmetry.space_group_name_H-M   'P 1'
#
loop_
_entity.id
_entity.type
_entity.pdbx_description
1 polymer ?
#
loop_
_entity_poly.entity_id
_entity_poly.type
_entity_poly.pdbx_seq_one_letter_code
_entity_poly.pdbx_strand_id
1 'polypeptide(L)'
;MAVRSESPEPIVTPEVLELLERATAIPRGLAFVHQAPVDCVAVTLGMHPRVVEQACDCLDHAEQRKMLIRHFVQAAERRRSMPAPPSAERAVESRVDAPTDPEQLIESASRHSLGVRFLVCAPLETAAIMFRVHPLLVLRARELLASRGVVPEDGDE
;
A
#
# COMPACT_ATOMS: atom_id res chain seq x y z
N MET A 1 -47.23 8.03 0.22
CA MET A 1 -46.73 6.82 0.90
C MET A 1 -45.35 6.52 0.32
N ALA A 2 -44.28 6.85 1.04
CA ALA A 2 -42.92 6.60 0.57
C ALA A 2 -42.54 5.15 0.86
N VAL A 3 -42.27 4.39 -0.20
CA VAL A 3 -41.69 3.05 -0.12
C VAL A 3 -40.30 3.22 0.47
N ARG A 4 -40.11 2.85 1.74
CA ARG A 4 -38.77 2.70 2.30
C ARG A 4 -38.15 1.52 1.58
N SER A 5 -37.28 1.80 0.61
CA SER A 5 -36.34 0.81 0.10
C SER A 5 -35.50 0.36 1.29
N GLU A 6 -35.84 -0.80 1.86
CA GLU A 6 -34.99 -1.51 2.79
C GLU A 6 -33.70 -1.85 2.03
N SER A 7 -32.68 -1.01 2.19
CA SER A 7 -31.34 -1.36 1.75
C SER A 7 -30.99 -2.68 2.45
N PRO A 8 -30.56 -3.71 1.72
CA PRO A 8 -30.21 -4.99 2.31
C PRO A 8 -29.16 -4.75 3.39
N GLU A 9 -29.40 -5.28 4.60
CA GLU A 9 -28.42 -5.18 5.69
C GLU A 9 -27.07 -5.70 5.19
N PRO A 10 -25.96 -4.99 5.46
CA PRO A 10 -24.65 -5.45 5.01
C PRO A 10 -24.32 -6.77 5.71
N ILE A 11 -24.19 -7.82 4.90
CA ILE A 11 -23.85 -9.17 5.34
C ILE A 11 -22.34 -9.26 5.44
N VAL A 12 -21.83 -9.66 6.60
CA VAL A 12 -20.40 -9.98 6.76
C VAL A 12 -20.12 -11.30 6.06
N THR A 13 -19.35 -11.26 4.96
CA THR A 13 -18.98 -12.46 4.20
C THR A 13 -17.58 -12.95 4.57
N PRO A 14 -17.24 -14.21 4.25
CA PRO A 14 -15.89 -14.76 4.47
C PRO A 14 -14.78 -13.93 3.80
N GLU A 15 -15.04 -13.35 2.63
CA GLU A 15 -14.09 -12.53 1.89
C GLU A 15 -13.78 -11.21 2.62
N VAL A 16 -14.78 -10.63 3.29
CA VAL A 16 -14.59 -9.45 4.16
C VAL A 16 -13.70 -9.80 5.36
N LEU A 17 -13.92 -10.98 5.96
CA LEU A 17 -13.08 -11.45 7.06
C LEU A 17 -11.64 -11.70 6.61
N GLU A 18 -11.44 -12.35 5.45
CA GLU A 18 -10.12 -12.57 4.86
C GLU A 18 -9.40 -11.25 4.57
N LEU A 19 -10.10 -10.27 4.01
CA LEU A 19 -9.57 -8.93 3.78
C LEU A 19 -9.04 -8.31 5.09
N LEU A 20 -9.81 -8.42 6.18
CA LEU A 20 -9.39 -7.91 7.49
C LEU A 20 -8.20 -8.69 8.07
N GLU A 21 -8.14 -10.01 7.87
CA GLU A 21 -6.99 -10.80 8.27
C GLU A 21 -5.72 -10.37 7.53
N ARG A 22 -5.80 -10.12 6.21
CA ARG A 22 -4.68 -9.59 5.43
C ARG A 22 -4.27 -8.19 5.92
N ALA A 23 -5.25 -7.34 6.22
CA ALA A 23 -5.01 -6.00 6.73
C ALA A 23 -4.25 -5.98 8.07
N THR A 24 -4.24 -7.07 8.86
CA THR A 24 -3.40 -7.18 10.07
C THR A 24 -1.90 -7.06 9.78
N ALA A 25 -1.48 -7.24 8.52
CA ALA A 25 -0.09 -7.07 8.09
C ALA A 25 0.36 -5.61 8.11
N ILE A 26 -0.61 -4.69 8.05
CA ILE A 26 -0.39 -3.28 7.79
C ILE A 26 -0.53 -2.52 9.10
N PRO A 27 0.41 -1.62 9.45
CA PRO A 27 0.23 -0.70 10.56
C PRO A 27 -1.06 0.10 10.38
N ARG A 28 -1.94 0.07 11.40
CA ARG A 28 -3.29 0.68 11.34
C ARG A 28 -4.17 0.14 10.20
N GLY A 29 -4.03 -1.15 9.86
CA GLY A 29 -4.73 -1.80 8.75
C GLY A 29 -6.25 -1.59 8.72
N LEU A 30 -6.93 -1.58 9.89
CA LEU A 30 -8.37 -1.31 9.92
C LEU A 30 -8.71 0.12 9.46
N ALA A 31 -7.91 1.11 9.86
CA ALA A 31 -8.09 2.49 9.41
C ALA A 31 -7.75 2.64 7.92
N PHE A 32 -6.74 1.91 7.45
CA PHE A 32 -6.41 1.85 6.02
C PHE A 32 -7.58 1.33 5.19
N VAL A 33 -8.22 0.23 5.62
CA VAL A 33 -9.40 -0.31 4.93
C VAL A 33 -10.56 0.68 4.92
N HIS A 34 -10.82 1.39 6.03
CA HIS A 34 -11.97 2.28 6.15
C HIS A 34 -11.79 3.65 5.46
N GLN A 35 -10.56 4.17 5.41
CA GLN A 35 -10.31 5.58 5.05
C GLN A 35 -9.54 5.77 3.74
N ALA A 36 -8.84 4.75 3.25
CA ALA A 36 -8.11 4.87 1.99
C ALA A 36 -9.04 4.66 0.79
N PRO A 37 -8.67 5.15 -0.42
CA PRO A 37 -9.41 4.86 -1.64
C PRO A 37 -9.55 3.35 -1.87
N VAL A 38 -10.74 2.91 -2.28
CA VAL A 38 -11.08 1.50 -2.50
C VAL A 38 -10.07 0.79 -3.39
N ASP A 39 -9.69 1.39 -4.52
CA ASP A 39 -8.74 0.81 -5.46
C ASP A 39 -7.35 0.63 -4.84
N CYS A 40 -6.92 1.55 -3.97
CA CYS A 40 -5.65 1.45 -3.28
C CYS A 40 -5.64 0.26 -2.30
N VAL A 41 -6.72 0.07 -1.55
CA VAL A 41 -6.87 -1.05 -0.61
C VAL A 41 -6.94 -2.38 -1.38
N ALA A 42 -7.74 -2.42 -2.45
CA ALA A 42 -7.92 -3.58 -3.31
C ALA A 42 -6.58 -4.08 -3.87
N VAL A 43 -5.78 -3.19 -4.46
CA VAL A 43 -4.46 -3.51 -4.98
C VAL A 43 -3.50 -3.92 -3.86
N THR A 44 -3.48 -3.19 -2.75
CA THR A 44 -2.54 -3.46 -1.64
C THR A 44 -2.78 -4.81 -0.98
N LEU A 45 -4.05 -5.20 -0.81
CA LEU A 45 -4.43 -6.45 -0.17
C LEU A 45 -4.65 -7.59 -1.16
N GLY A 46 -4.56 -7.34 -2.47
CA GLY A 46 -4.81 -8.32 -3.52
C GLY A 46 -6.25 -8.86 -3.48
N MET A 47 -7.22 -7.97 -3.28
CA MET A 47 -8.65 -8.28 -3.16
C MET A 47 -9.46 -7.51 -4.22
N HIS A 48 -10.65 -8.01 -4.56
CA HIS A 48 -11.53 -7.33 -5.49
C HIS A 48 -12.13 -6.04 -4.86
N PRO A 49 -12.26 -4.91 -5.58
CA PRO A 49 -12.82 -3.64 -5.06
C PRO A 49 -14.16 -3.79 -4.34
N ARG A 50 -15.09 -4.57 -4.90
CA ARG A 50 -16.39 -4.88 -4.25
C ARG A 50 -16.28 -5.44 -2.83
N VAL A 51 -15.25 -6.22 -2.52
CA VAL A 51 -15.06 -6.79 -1.17
C VAL A 51 -14.62 -5.68 -0.20
N VAL A 52 -13.82 -4.73 -0.68
CA VAL A 52 -13.41 -3.55 0.10
C VAL A 52 -14.62 -2.66 0.37
N GLU A 53 -15.43 -2.35 -0.65
CA GLU A 53 -16.67 -1.57 -0.51
C GLU A 53 -17.60 -2.21 0.52
N GLN A 54 -17.82 -3.51 0.42
CA GLN A 54 -18.63 -4.26 1.38
C GLN A 54 -18.05 -4.23 2.80
N ALA A 55 -16.72 -4.28 2.94
CA ALA A 55 -16.06 -4.15 4.23
C ALA A 55 -16.27 -2.74 4.82
N CYS A 56 -16.17 -1.69 4.01
CA CYS A 56 -16.48 -0.32 4.42
C CYS A 56 -17.93 -0.18 4.87
N ASP A 57 -18.87 -0.70 4.09
CA ASP A 57 -20.30 -0.70 4.44
C ASP A 57 -20.54 -1.41 5.78
N CYS A 58 -19.91 -2.57 6.01
CA CYS A 58 -19.99 -3.28 7.28
C CYS A 58 -19.38 -2.47 8.45
N LEU A 59 -18.31 -1.70 8.21
CA LEU A 59 -17.66 -0.87 9.24
C LEU A 59 -18.48 0.39 9.60
N ASP A 60 -19.32 0.87 8.69
CA ASP A 60 -20.20 2.00 8.97
C ASP A 60 -21.37 1.62 9.89
N HIS A 61 -21.77 0.33 9.90
CA HIS A 61 -22.84 -0.18 10.75
C HIS A 61 -22.34 -0.63 12.13
N ALA A 62 -22.99 -0.16 13.20
CA ALA A 62 -22.45 -0.29 14.56
C ALA A 62 -22.29 -1.74 15.05
N GLU A 63 -23.21 -2.64 14.70
CA GLU A 63 -23.18 -4.03 15.16
C GLU A 63 -22.14 -4.85 14.37
N GLN A 64 -22.12 -4.71 13.04
CA GLN A 64 -21.12 -5.31 12.16
C GLN A 64 -19.72 -4.80 12.50
N ARG A 65 -19.55 -3.49 12.71
CA ARG A 65 -18.27 -2.89 13.11
C ARG A 65 -17.69 -3.52 14.37
N LYS A 66 -18.50 -3.74 15.41
CA LYS A 66 -18.04 -4.40 16.65
C LYS A 66 -17.54 -5.82 16.36
N MET A 67 -18.26 -6.57 15.53
CA MET A 67 -17.87 -7.93 15.12
C MET A 67 -16.53 -7.92 14.36
N LEU A 68 -16.41 -7.04 13.35
CA LEU A 68 -15.20 -6.92 12.53
C LEU A 68 -13.97 -6.47 13.33
N ILE A 69 -14.14 -5.52 14.26
CA ILE A 69 -13.05 -5.09 15.16
C ILE A 69 -12.57 -6.26 16.03
N ARG A 70 -13.48 -7.03 16.63
CA ARG A 70 -13.10 -8.19 17.46
C ARG A 70 -12.34 -9.22 16.63
N HIS A 71 -12.83 -9.52 15.41
CA HIS A 71 -12.17 -10.45 14.50
C HIS A 71 -10.76 -9.96 14.13
N PHE A 72 -10.62 -8.67 13.79
CA PHE A 72 -9.34 -8.06 13.45
C PHE A 72 -8.32 -8.16 14.60
N VAL A 73 -8.75 -7.84 15.83
CA VAL A 73 -7.87 -7.94 17.02
C VAL A 73 -7.43 -9.39 17.25
N GLN A 74 -8.34 -10.36 17.18
CA GLN A 74 -8.02 -11.78 17.33
C GLN A 74 -7.05 -12.27 16.23
N ALA A 75 -7.26 -11.86 14.99
CA ALA A 75 -6.34 -12.17 13.89
C ALA A 75 -4.95 -11.54 14.10
N ALA A 76 -4.90 -10.29 14.55
CA ALA A 76 -3.65 -9.60 14.83
C ALA A 76 -2.87 -10.26 15.98
N GLU A 77 -3.55 -10.69 17.05
CA GLU A 77 -2.96 -11.42 18.16
C GLU A 77 -2.42 -12.79 17.72
N ARG A 78 -3.21 -13.57 16.96
CA ARG A 78 -2.76 -14.86 16.40
C ARG A 78 -1.48 -14.70 15.61
N ARG A 79 -1.39 -13.65 14.79
CA ARG A 79 -0.22 -13.36 13.95
C ARG A 79 1.01 -12.97 14.78
N ARG A 80 0.84 -12.21 15.86
CA ARG A 80 1.94 -11.87 16.79
C ARG A 80 2.46 -13.09 17.54
N SER A 81 1.57 -14.04 17.86
CA SER A 81 1.90 -15.27 18.56
C SER A 81 2.48 -16.36 17.66
N MET A 82 2.39 -16.22 16.33
CA MET A 82 3.02 -17.14 15.40
C MET A 82 4.54 -16.89 15.34
N PRO A 83 5.37 -17.92 15.54
CA PRO A 83 6.80 -17.81 15.30
C PRO A 83 7.02 -17.43 13.84
N ALA A 84 7.92 -16.48 13.60
CA ALA A 84 8.24 -16.03 12.25
C ALA A 84 8.57 -17.27 11.38
N PRO A 85 8.00 -17.37 10.16
CA PRO A 85 8.30 -18.52 9.31
C PRO A 85 9.80 -18.59 9.04
N PRO A 86 10.40 -19.80 8.96
CA PRO A 86 11.84 -20.01 8.74
C PRO A 86 12.34 -19.51 7.37
N SER A 87 11.49 -18.87 6.57
CA SER A 87 11.86 -18.18 5.33
C SER A 87 12.21 -16.70 5.52
N ALA A 88 12.05 -16.15 6.72
CA ALA A 88 12.48 -14.79 7.03
C ALA A 88 14.02 -14.65 7.02
N GLU A 89 14.78 -15.72 7.25
CA GLU A 89 16.25 -15.67 7.26
C GLU A 89 16.87 -15.54 5.86
N ARG A 90 16.17 -15.96 4.79
CA ARG A 90 16.63 -15.73 3.40
C ARG A 90 16.24 -14.37 2.82
N ALA A 91 15.39 -13.61 3.50
CA ALA A 91 15.10 -12.20 3.15
C ALA A 91 15.95 -11.19 3.95
N VAL A 92 16.82 -11.67 4.85
CA VAL A 92 17.78 -10.82 5.58
C VAL A 92 19.00 -10.46 4.72
N GLU A 93 19.21 -11.12 3.57
CA GLU A 93 20.37 -10.87 2.68
C GLU A 93 20.13 -9.89 1.53
N SER A 94 19.06 -9.09 1.57
CA SER A 94 19.02 -7.88 0.76
C SER A 94 18.25 -6.76 1.45
N ARG A 95 18.68 -6.41 2.66
CA ARG A 95 18.63 -4.99 3.06
C ARG A 95 19.62 -4.25 2.17
N VAL A 96 19.26 -4.01 0.91
CA VAL A 96 19.83 -2.85 0.22
C VAL A 96 19.29 -1.68 1.03
N ASP A 97 20.14 -1.08 1.85
CA ASP A 97 19.78 0.08 2.64
C ASP A 97 19.09 1.08 1.70
N ALA A 98 17.86 1.46 2.06
CA ALA A 98 17.12 2.42 1.27
C ALA A 98 17.99 3.67 1.12
N PRO A 99 18.13 4.22 -0.10
CA PRO A 99 18.96 5.39 -0.33
C PRO A 99 18.62 6.49 0.68
N THR A 100 19.65 6.99 1.37
CA THR A 100 19.48 8.01 2.41
C THR A 100 19.74 9.42 1.89
N ASP A 101 20.42 9.53 0.75
CA ASP A 101 20.74 10.78 0.07
C ASP A 101 20.41 10.71 -1.44
N PRO A 102 20.32 11.86 -2.13
CA PRO A 102 20.00 11.92 -3.56
C PRO A 102 21.01 11.19 -4.46
N GLU A 103 22.28 11.10 -4.07
CA GLU A 103 23.35 10.52 -4.88
C GLU A 103 23.25 9.00 -4.86
N GLN A 104 23.03 8.41 -3.69
CA GLN A 104 22.73 6.99 -3.51
C GLN A 104 21.48 6.58 -4.30
N LEU A 105 20.47 7.45 -4.35
CA LEU A 105 19.24 7.18 -5.10
C LEU A 105 19.50 7.15 -6.61
N ILE A 106 20.27 8.11 -7.12
CA ILE A 106 20.68 8.14 -8.53
C ILE A 106 21.55 6.94 -8.87
N GLU A 107 22.51 6.59 -8.02
CA GLU A 107 23.37 5.42 -8.21
C GLU A 107 22.55 4.13 -8.23
N SER A 108 21.63 3.96 -7.27
CA SER A 108 20.69 2.84 -7.23
C SER A 108 19.85 2.76 -8.51
N ALA A 109 19.31 3.90 -8.96
CA ALA A 109 18.54 3.98 -10.20
C ALA A 109 19.37 3.61 -11.44
N SER A 110 20.67 3.95 -11.46
CA SER A 110 21.58 3.66 -12.58
C SER A 110 21.92 2.18 -12.74
N ARG A 111 21.79 1.38 -11.66
CA ARG A 111 21.98 -0.07 -11.69
C ARG A 111 20.84 -0.80 -12.42
N HIS A 112 19.75 -0.11 -12.74
CA HIS A 112 18.62 -0.64 -13.49
C HIS A 112 18.53 0.05 -14.86
N SER A 113 18.36 -0.73 -15.94
CA SER A 113 18.35 -0.23 -17.32
C SER A 113 17.33 0.88 -17.59
N LEU A 114 16.24 0.95 -16.82
CA LEU A 114 15.22 1.98 -16.91
C LEU A 114 15.13 2.88 -15.67
N GLY A 115 15.98 2.65 -14.65
CA GLY A 115 15.80 3.26 -13.33
C GLY A 115 15.98 4.78 -13.35
N VAL A 116 17.00 5.31 -14.04
CA VAL A 116 17.20 6.76 -14.15
C VAL A 116 16.06 7.43 -14.92
N ARG A 117 15.64 6.85 -16.05
CA ARG A 117 14.51 7.37 -16.83
C ARG A 117 13.22 7.38 -16.00
N PHE A 118 12.98 6.31 -15.24
CA PHE A 118 11.85 6.23 -14.32
C PHE A 118 11.94 7.27 -13.20
N LEU A 119 13.13 7.45 -12.62
CA LEU A 119 13.38 8.44 -11.57
C LEU A 119 13.08 9.86 -12.06
N VAL A 120 13.37 10.19 -13.31
CA VAL A 120 13.12 11.51 -13.91
C VAL A 120 11.66 11.68 -14.35
N CYS A 121 11.09 10.71 -15.07
CA CYS A 121 9.82 10.91 -15.79
C CYS A 121 8.56 10.46 -15.03
N ALA A 122 8.66 9.55 -14.05
CA ALA A 122 7.48 9.04 -13.35
C ALA A 122 6.81 10.11 -12.48
N PRO A 123 5.54 9.94 -12.07
CA PRO A 123 4.97 10.73 -10.99
C PRO A 123 5.81 10.59 -9.71
N LEU A 124 5.85 11.64 -8.90
CA LEU A 124 6.75 11.73 -7.75
C LEU A 124 6.51 10.59 -6.74
N GLU A 125 5.24 10.33 -6.44
CA GLU A 125 4.78 9.31 -5.51
C GLU A 125 5.11 7.91 -6.03
N THR A 126 4.94 7.69 -7.34
CA THR A 126 5.26 6.42 -8.00
C THR A 126 6.77 6.12 -7.92
N ALA A 127 7.61 7.12 -8.17
CA ALA A 127 9.05 6.99 -8.01
C ALA A 127 9.44 6.73 -6.54
N ALA A 128 8.83 7.45 -5.59
CA ALA A 128 9.09 7.28 -4.16
C ALA A 128 8.76 5.85 -3.68
N ILE A 129 7.63 5.28 -4.12
CA ILE A 129 7.24 3.91 -3.81
C ILE A 129 8.22 2.91 -4.44
N MET A 130 8.54 3.08 -5.72
CA MET A 130 9.40 2.14 -6.44
C MET A 130 10.81 2.08 -5.84
N PHE A 131 11.38 3.24 -5.51
CA PHE A 131 12.69 3.30 -4.87
C PHE A 131 12.64 3.13 -3.34
N ARG A 132 11.45 3.00 -2.75
CA ARG A 132 11.21 2.85 -1.31
C ARG A 132 11.84 4.00 -0.49
N VAL A 133 11.74 5.22 -1.00
CA VAL A 133 12.30 6.44 -0.39
C VAL A 133 11.21 7.48 -0.14
N HIS A 134 11.53 8.53 0.62
CA HIS A 134 10.64 9.66 0.83
C HIS A 134 10.53 10.52 -0.45
N PRO A 135 9.35 11.07 -0.81
CA PRO A 135 9.18 11.93 -2.00
C PRO A 135 10.15 13.11 -2.08
N LEU A 136 10.48 13.73 -0.94
CA LEU A 136 11.48 14.81 -0.88
C LEU A 136 12.86 14.38 -1.42
N LEU A 137 13.24 13.11 -1.22
CA LEU A 137 14.52 12.60 -1.72
C LEU A 137 14.51 12.47 -3.24
N VAL A 138 13.38 12.05 -3.81
CA VAL A 138 13.17 11.99 -5.27
C VAL A 138 13.25 13.39 -5.88
N LEU A 139 12.61 14.40 -5.26
CA LEU A 139 12.71 15.79 -5.72
C LEU A 139 14.17 16.26 -5.77
N ARG A 140 14.92 16.09 -4.68
CA ARG A 140 16.33 16.47 -4.62
C ARG A 140 17.19 15.72 -5.62
N ALA A 141 16.91 14.44 -5.87
CA ALA A 141 17.62 13.66 -6.88
C ALA A 141 17.32 14.16 -8.30
N ARG A 142 16.08 14.58 -8.59
CA ARG A 142 15.72 15.21 -9.86
C ARG A 142 16.41 16.54 -10.06
N GLU A 143 16.43 17.40 -9.05
CA GLU A 143 17.17 18.67 -9.08
C GLU A 143 18.67 18.44 -9.35
N LEU A 144 19.24 17.42 -8.72
CA LEU A 144 20.63 17.04 -8.91
C LEU A 144 20.89 16.47 -10.32
N LEU A 145 19.97 15.67 -10.88
CA LEU A 145 20.07 15.19 -12.26
C LEU A 145 19.93 16.32 -13.28
N ALA A 146 19.00 17.26 -13.05
CA ALA A 146 18.81 18.44 -13.89
C ALA A 146 20.06 19.33 -13.91
N SER A 147 20.70 19.55 -12.75
CA SER A 147 21.98 20.30 -12.69
C SER A 147 23.15 19.59 -13.38
N ARG A 148 23.05 18.27 -13.58
CA ARG A 148 23.99 17.46 -14.37
C ARG A 148 23.64 17.39 -15.86
N GLY A 149 22.59 18.08 -16.30
CA GLY A 149 22.15 18.09 -17.70
C GLY A 149 21.36 16.85 -18.13
N VAL A 150 20.91 16.03 -17.18
CA VAL A 150 20.01 14.91 -17.47
C VAL A 150 18.58 15.45 -17.50
N VAL A 151 18.09 15.68 -18.72
CA VAL A 151 16.71 16.12 -19.00
C VAL A 151 15.85 14.90 -19.31
N PRO A 152 14.56 14.87 -18.92
CA PRO A 152 13.63 13.90 -19.48
C PRO A 152 13.67 14.02 -21.01
N GLU A 153 13.91 12.93 -21.72
CA GLU A 153 13.63 12.91 -23.15
C GLU A 153 12.13 13.15 -23.29
N ASP A 154 11.76 14.29 -23.88
CA ASP A 154 10.38 14.61 -24.21
C ASP A 154 9.82 13.42 -24.99
N GLY A 155 8.82 12.76 -24.42
CA GLY A 155 8.11 11.71 -25.12
C GLY A 155 7.46 12.33 -26.34
N ASP A 156 7.87 11.88 -27.54
CA ASP A 156 7.05 12.00 -28.73
C ASP A 156 5.61 11.57 -28.36
N GLU A 157 4.68 12.52 -28.54
CA GLU A 157 3.23 12.38 -28.32
C GLU A 157 2.63 11.17 -29.05
#